data_AF-A0A0X3Y2V5-F1
#
_entry.id   AF-A0A0X3Y2V5-F1
#
_cell.length_a   1.000
_cell.length_b   1.000
_cell.length_c   1.000
_cell.angle_alpha   90.00
_cell.angle_beta   90.00
_cell.angle_gamma   90.00
#
_symmetry.space_group_name_H-M   'P 1'
#
loop_
_entity.id
_entity.type
_entity.pdbx_description
1 polymer ?
#
loop_
_entity_poly.entity_id
_entity_poly.type
_entity_poly.pdbx_seq_one_letter_code
_entity_poly.pdbx_strand_id
1 'polypeptide(L)'
;MEKEKVLEIEYQEVFDKIAVRIKNLNDDFFADGLLKEDVEKYNCQFLESPTDLEQRIIWIYDDIYLSDNNINCYCEEKIKQIKEFVDYVNEKYGIPKKWRAEKYKEYCFLNSYGYIILCLDFYEESDNKNYELGNYFKTREEAQKVIDSKEYQNFWAKVRAGEIGGDD
;
A
#
# COMPACT_ATOMS: atom_id res chain seq x y z
N MET A 1 8.76 -3.14 9.38
CA MET A 1 8.51 -3.80 8.07
C MET A 1 8.69 -2.73 7.01
N GLU A 2 9.42 -3.02 5.94
CA GLU A 2 9.55 -2.07 4.82
C GLU A 2 8.15 -1.83 4.22
N LYS A 3 7.81 -0.59 3.92
CA LYS A 3 6.53 -0.21 3.30
C LYS A 3 6.81 0.36 1.92
N GLU A 4 6.01 -0.03 0.94
CA GLU A 4 5.96 0.64 -0.34
C GLU A 4 5.25 2.00 -0.17
N LYS A 5 5.81 3.02 -0.82
CA LYS A 5 5.26 4.37 -0.78
C LYS A 5 3.97 4.43 -1.59
N VAL A 6 2.91 4.94 -0.99
CA VAL A 6 1.64 5.19 -1.67
C VAL A 6 1.58 6.59 -2.29
N LEU A 7 2.46 7.49 -1.84
CA LEU A 7 2.62 8.83 -2.40
C LEU A 7 4.12 9.16 -2.53
N GLU A 8 4.56 9.43 -3.75
CA GLU A 8 5.92 9.89 -4.05
C GLU A 8 5.84 11.21 -4.81
N ILE A 9 6.69 12.16 -4.41
CA ILE A 9 6.85 13.44 -5.10
C ILE A 9 8.25 13.54 -5.68
N GLU A 10 8.40 14.39 -6.70
CA GLU A 10 9.70 14.85 -7.17
C GLU A 10 9.74 16.38 -7.18
N TYR A 11 10.94 16.94 -7.06
CA TYR A 11 11.14 18.37 -6.93
C TYR A 11 12.43 18.85 -7.59
N GLN A 12 12.43 20.12 -8.00
CA GLN A 12 13.57 20.79 -8.60
C GLN A 12 13.61 22.25 -8.16
N GLU A 13 14.81 22.76 -7.83
CA GLU A 13 15.00 24.19 -7.56
C GLU A 13 14.82 25.02 -8.84
N VAL A 14 14.04 26.10 -8.74
CA VAL A 14 13.72 27.02 -9.83
C VAL A 14 13.76 28.44 -9.28
N PHE A 15 14.90 29.11 -9.49
CA PHE A 15 15.20 30.43 -8.91
C PHE A 15 15.09 30.42 -7.37
N ASP A 16 14.20 31.23 -6.81
CA ASP A 16 13.92 31.36 -5.37
C ASP A 16 12.82 30.41 -4.87
N LYS A 17 12.33 29.52 -5.75
CA LYS A 17 11.25 28.57 -5.46
C LYS A 17 11.67 27.14 -5.78
N ILE A 18 10.84 26.21 -5.35
CA ILE A 18 11.00 24.79 -5.62
C ILE A 18 9.76 24.31 -6.37
N ALA A 19 9.98 23.83 -7.58
CA ALA A 19 8.98 23.14 -8.37
C ALA A 19 8.77 21.74 -7.79
N VAL A 20 7.52 21.30 -7.68
CA VAL A 20 7.12 19.98 -7.17
C VAL A 20 5.95 19.44 -7.96
N ARG A 21 5.93 18.11 -8.14
CA ARG A 21 4.77 17.36 -8.62
C ARG A 21 4.71 15.98 -7.97
N ILE A 22 3.57 15.33 -8.07
CA ILE A 22 3.42 13.92 -7.73
C ILE A 22 4.14 13.11 -8.81
N LYS A 23 5.06 12.25 -8.39
CA LYS A 23 5.77 11.30 -9.26
C LYS A 23 5.03 9.97 -9.33
N ASN A 24 4.49 9.53 -8.20
CA ASN A 24 3.70 8.32 -8.11
C ASN A 24 2.61 8.48 -7.04
N LEU A 25 1.42 7.98 -7.32
CA LEU A 25 0.29 7.93 -6.42
C LEU A 25 -0.41 6.61 -6.62
N ASN A 26 -0.51 5.82 -5.56
CA ASN A 26 -1.17 4.51 -5.59
C ASN A 26 -2.69 4.70 -5.76
N ASP A 27 -3.28 3.98 -6.71
CA ASP A 27 -4.68 4.13 -7.10
C ASP A 27 -5.64 3.73 -5.99
N ASP A 28 -5.39 2.60 -5.33
CA ASP A 28 -6.22 2.12 -4.21
C ASP A 28 -6.21 3.13 -3.06
N PHE A 29 -5.03 3.62 -2.69
CA PHE A 29 -4.89 4.67 -1.67
C PHE A 29 -5.60 5.97 -2.07
N PHE A 30 -5.54 6.38 -3.34
CA PHE A 30 -6.23 7.58 -3.81
C PHE A 30 -7.76 7.43 -3.74
N ALA A 31 -8.27 6.25 -4.11
CA ALA A 31 -9.70 5.95 -4.09
C ALA A 31 -10.24 5.81 -2.66
N ASP A 32 -9.50 5.14 -1.77
CA ASP A 32 -9.87 4.97 -0.36
C ASP A 32 -9.76 6.30 0.41
N GLY A 33 -8.76 7.11 0.06
CA GLY A 33 -8.46 8.38 0.70
C GLY A 33 -7.88 8.25 2.11
N LEU A 34 -8.08 9.29 2.92
CA LEU A 34 -7.56 9.38 4.28
C LEU A 34 -8.67 9.20 5.31
N LEU A 35 -8.30 8.69 6.49
CA LEU A 35 -9.18 8.68 7.65
C LEU A 35 -9.61 10.12 8.00
N LYS A 36 -10.83 10.27 8.50
CA LYS A 36 -11.44 11.57 8.84
C LYS A 36 -10.55 12.45 9.72
N GLU A 37 -9.90 11.86 10.73
CA GLU A 37 -8.97 12.57 11.62
C GLU A 37 -7.76 13.15 10.89
N ASP A 38 -7.29 12.49 9.83
CA ASP A 38 -6.14 12.95 9.05
C ASP A 38 -6.55 14.03 8.05
N VAL A 39 -7.75 13.89 7.48
CA VAL A 39 -8.39 14.95 6.68
C VAL A 39 -8.51 16.23 7.48
N GLU A 40 -8.97 16.15 8.74
CA GLU A 40 -9.08 17.31 9.63
C GLU A 40 -7.71 17.86 10.05
N LYS A 41 -6.73 16.98 10.36
CA LYS A 41 -5.38 17.37 10.77
C LYS A 41 -4.62 18.14 9.68
N TYR A 42 -4.73 17.70 8.43
CA TYR A 42 -3.99 18.28 7.31
C TYR A 42 -4.84 19.21 6.45
N ASN A 43 -6.13 19.35 6.77
CA ASN A 43 -7.13 20.05 5.97
C ASN A 43 -6.98 19.71 4.48
N CYS A 44 -7.07 18.42 4.16
CA CYS A 44 -6.71 17.89 2.85
C CYS A 44 -7.87 17.24 2.11
N GLN A 45 -7.82 17.30 0.77
CA GLN A 45 -8.85 16.75 -0.11
C GLN A 45 -8.22 16.10 -1.33
N PHE A 46 -8.82 14.99 -1.78
CA PHE A 46 -8.38 14.20 -2.92
C PHE A 46 -9.42 14.39 -4.02
N LEU A 47 -8.98 14.81 -5.21
CA LEU A 47 -9.85 15.27 -6.28
C LEU A 47 -9.35 14.75 -7.63
N GLU A 48 -10.28 14.30 -8.47
CA GLU A 48 -10.05 14.20 -9.90
C GLU A 48 -10.23 15.59 -10.53
N SER A 49 -9.40 15.92 -11.52
CA SER A 49 -9.53 17.21 -12.20
C SER A 49 -10.83 17.25 -13.01
N PRO A 50 -11.63 18.33 -12.91
CA PRO A 50 -12.89 18.44 -13.63
C PRO A 50 -12.70 18.58 -15.15
N THR A 51 -11.49 18.92 -15.59
CA THR A 51 -11.14 19.14 -17.00
C THR A 51 -10.27 18.04 -17.59
N ASP A 52 -9.68 17.20 -16.74
CA ASP A 52 -8.79 16.10 -17.13
C ASP A 52 -9.02 14.94 -16.16
N LEU A 53 -9.90 14.01 -16.53
CA LEU A 53 -10.33 12.92 -15.64
C LEU A 53 -9.18 11.98 -15.25
N GLU A 54 -8.04 12.01 -15.94
CA GLU A 54 -6.85 11.22 -15.60
C GLU A 54 -5.95 11.96 -14.60
N GLN A 55 -6.12 13.27 -14.43
CA GLN A 55 -5.33 14.07 -13.51
C GLN A 55 -5.84 13.93 -12.09
N ARG A 56 -4.94 13.54 -11.18
CA ARG A 56 -5.21 13.44 -9.75
C ARG A 56 -4.58 14.59 -9.00
N ILE A 57 -5.30 15.03 -7.97
CA ILE A 57 -4.99 16.23 -7.23
C ILE A 57 -5.12 15.97 -5.73
N ILE A 58 -4.14 16.43 -4.97
CA ILE A 58 -4.19 16.48 -3.51
C ILE A 58 -4.09 17.95 -3.08
N TRP A 59 -5.13 18.43 -2.40
CA TRP A 59 -5.14 19.72 -1.70
C TRP A 59 -4.74 19.50 -0.24
N ILE A 60 -3.92 20.39 0.32
CA ILE A 60 -3.43 20.31 1.70
C ILE A 60 -3.35 21.74 2.26
N TYR A 61 -3.71 21.94 3.53
CA TYR A 61 -3.59 23.23 4.24
C TYR A 61 -4.19 24.44 3.49
N ASP A 62 -5.27 24.22 2.72
CA ASP A 62 -5.98 25.19 1.85
C ASP A 62 -5.21 25.74 0.63
N ASP A 63 -3.89 25.84 0.69
CA ASP A 63 -3.11 26.60 -0.29
C ASP A 63 -1.92 25.83 -0.92
N ILE A 64 -1.89 24.52 -0.70
CA ILE A 64 -0.97 23.58 -1.33
C ILE A 64 -1.75 22.62 -2.22
N TYR A 65 -1.44 22.69 -3.50
CA TYR A 65 -1.94 21.83 -4.56
C TYR A 65 -0.80 20.95 -5.09
N LEU A 66 -1.00 19.64 -5.06
CA LEU A 66 -0.12 18.66 -5.69
C LEU A 66 -0.89 17.93 -6.79
N SER A 67 -0.24 17.69 -7.92
CA SER A 67 -0.82 16.93 -9.03
C SER A 67 0.24 16.04 -9.67
N ASP A 68 -0.21 14.93 -10.24
CA ASP A 68 0.61 14.02 -11.05
C ASP A 68 0.81 14.50 -12.49
N ASN A 69 -0.07 15.37 -13.00
CA ASN A 69 0.06 15.94 -14.35
C ASN A 69 0.68 17.36 -14.35
N ASN A 70 0.46 18.15 -13.30
CA ASN A 70 0.90 19.55 -13.22
C ASN A 70 2.04 19.78 -12.20
N ILE A 71 2.98 20.66 -12.58
CA ILE A 71 4.05 21.14 -11.69
C ILE A 71 3.60 22.44 -11.01
N ASN A 72 3.80 22.52 -9.69
CA ASN A 72 3.54 23.71 -8.90
C ASN A 72 4.81 24.18 -8.21
N CYS A 73 4.95 25.49 -7.99
CA CYS A 73 6.16 26.06 -7.38
C CYS A 73 5.82 26.68 -6.02
N TYR A 74 6.55 26.25 -4.99
CA TYR A 74 6.35 26.73 -3.62
C TYR A 74 7.65 27.26 -3.01
N CYS A 75 7.52 28.03 -1.93
CA CYS A 75 8.64 28.40 -1.08
C CYS A 75 9.10 27.20 -0.24
N GLU A 76 10.30 27.32 0.34
CA GLU A 76 10.91 26.27 1.14
C GLU A 76 10.04 25.81 2.33
N GLU A 77 9.34 26.74 2.99
CA GLU A 77 8.44 26.43 4.11
C GLU A 77 7.29 25.50 3.69
N LYS A 78 6.64 25.79 2.57
CA LYS A 78 5.58 24.94 2.02
C LYS A 78 6.10 23.59 1.53
N ILE A 79 7.31 23.55 0.98
CA ILE A 79 7.96 22.27 0.62
C ILE A 79 8.20 21.41 1.85
N LYS A 80 8.56 22.01 2.98
CA LYS A 80 8.71 21.27 4.25
C LYS A 80 7.37 20.67 4.69
N GLN A 81 6.29 21.44 4.64
CA GLN A 81 4.92 20.96 4.93
C GLN A 81 4.51 19.81 3.99
N ILE A 82 4.82 19.93 2.70
CA ILE A 82 4.56 18.87 1.71
C ILE A 82 5.33 17.60 2.08
N LYS A 83 6.62 17.70 2.42
CA LYS A 83 7.44 16.53 2.80
C LYS A 83 6.91 15.88 4.08
N GLU A 84 6.56 16.67 5.09
CA GLU A 84 5.96 16.18 6.33
C GLU A 84 4.64 15.43 6.08
N PHE A 85 3.78 15.93 5.19
CA PHE A 85 2.56 15.23 4.77
C PHE A 85 2.88 13.92 4.04
N VAL A 86 3.79 13.94 3.06
CA VAL A 86 4.18 12.75 2.28
C VAL A 86 4.79 11.68 3.19
N ASP A 87 5.65 12.05 4.12
CA ASP A 87 6.25 11.12 5.08
C ASP A 87 5.19 10.51 6.00
N TYR A 88 4.27 11.33 6.52
CA TYR A 88 3.15 10.85 7.34
C TYR A 88 2.26 9.86 6.58
N VAL A 89 1.87 10.21 5.36
CA VAL A 89 1.05 9.36 4.49
C VAL A 89 1.73 8.02 4.26
N ASN A 90 3.01 8.01 3.91
CA ASN A 90 3.73 6.76 3.67
C ASN A 90 3.96 5.95 4.96
N GLU A 91 4.16 6.59 6.11
CA GLU A 91 4.30 5.89 7.39
C GLU A 91 2.98 5.21 7.80
N LYS A 92 1.85 5.93 7.72
CA LYS A 92 0.55 5.43 8.16
C LYS A 92 -0.08 4.50 7.12
N TYR A 93 -0.14 4.94 5.86
CA TYR A 93 -0.86 4.30 4.76
C TYR A 93 0.04 3.52 3.78
N GLY A 94 1.36 3.58 3.94
CA GLY A 94 2.27 2.80 3.10
C GLY A 94 1.92 1.31 3.14
N ILE A 95 1.88 0.69 1.96
CA ILE A 95 1.51 -0.70 1.78
C ILE A 95 2.65 -1.55 2.35
N PRO A 96 2.39 -2.46 3.30
CA PRO A 96 3.36 -3.47 3.70
C PRO A 96 4.02 -4.10 2.48
N LYS A 97 5.34 -3.91 2.33
CA LYS A 97 6.08 -4.54 1.24
C LYS A 97 6.01 -6.05 1.47
N LYS A 98 5.20 -6.72 0.66
CA LYS A 98 5.11 -8.18 0.68
C LYS A 98 6.48 -8.69 0.23
N TRP A 99 7.12 -9.49 1.08
CA TRP A 99 8.35 -10.14 0.69
C TRP A 99 8.04 -11.16 -0.40
N ARG A 100 8.75 -11.09 -1.52
CA ARG A 100 8.73 -12.10 -2.58
C ARG A 100 10.14 -12.65 -2.76
N ALA A 101 10.28 -13.96 -2.93
CA ALA A 101 11.56 -14.55 -3.26
C ALA A 101 11.97 -14.11 -4.68
N GLU A 102 13.26 -13.97 -4.94
CA GLU A 102 13.74 -13.81 -6.32
C GLU A 102 13.44 -15.08 -7.12
N LYS A 103 13.39 -14.98 -8.45
CA LYS A 103 13.21 -16.14 -9.31
C LYS A 103 14.24 -17.23 -8.99
N TYR A 104 13.78 -18.47 -8.88
CA TYR A 104 14.55 -19.65 -8.46
C TYR A 104 15.01 -19.65 -6.99
N LYS A 105 14.47 -18.77 -6.14
CA LYS A 105 14.64 -18.82 -4.69
C LYS A 105 13.42 -19.45 -4.02
N GLU A 106 13.65 -19.97 -2.83
CA GLU A 106 12.63 -20.72 -2.11
C GLU A 106 11.69 -19.80 -1.33
N TYR A 107 10.42 -20.21 -1.27
CA TYR A 107 9.42 -19.69 -0.34
C TYR A 107 8.69 -20.86 0.33
N CYS A 108 8.04 -20.57 1.45
CA CYS A 108 7.17 -21.51 2.16
C CYS A 108 5.71 -21.17 1.88
N PHE A 109 4.83 -22.17 1.77
CA PHE A 109 3.38 -21.98 1.70
C PHE A 109 2.65 -23.10 2.45
N LEU A 110 1.39 -22.88 2.78
CA LEU A 110 0.51 -23.90 3.35
C LEU A 110 -0.23 -24.63 2.23
N ASN A 111 -0.09 -25.94 2.14
CA ASN A 111 -0.89 -26.72 1.19
C ASN A 111 -2.34 -26.92 1.68
N SER A 112 -3.16 -27.59 0.88
CA SER A 112 -4.57 -27.88 1.20
C SER A 112 -4.79 -28.70 2.48
N TYR A 113 -3.75 -29.37 2.98
CA TYR A 113 -3.79 -30.14 4.23
C TYR A 113 -3.32 -29.32 5.43
N GLY A 114 -2.94 -28.05 5.25
CA GLY A 114 -2.37 -27.19 6.28
C GLY A 114 -0.89 -27.48 6.58
N TYR A 115 -0.19 -28.23 5.72
CA TYR A 115 1.24 -28.49 5.88
C TYR A 115 2.08 -27.39 5.23
N ILE A 116 3.19 -27.04 5.89
CA ILE A 116 4.18 -26.12 5.35
C ILE A 116 5.03 -26.83 4.28
N ILE A 117 4.95 -26.35 3.05
CA ILE A 117 5.72 -26.84 1.91
C ILE A 117 6.75 -25.79 1.50
N LEU A 118 7.95 -26.24 1.12
CA LEU A 118 8.99 -25.42 0.53
C LEU A 118 8.89 -25.54 -1.00
N CYS A 119 8.89 -24.41 -1.70
CA CYS A 119 8.77 -24.35 -3.15
C CYS A 119 9.78 -23.36 -3.72
N LEU A 120 10.28 -23.61 -4.92
CA LEU A 120 11.07 -22.62 -5.67
C LEU A 120 10.12 -21.71 -6.42
N ASP A 121 10.28 -20.39 -6.30
CA ASP A 121 9.47 -19.43 -7.03
C ASP A 121 9.96 -19.32 -8.48
N PHE A 122 9.18 -19.84 -9.43
CA PHE A 122 9.46 -19.74 -10.86
C PHE A 122 8.77 -18.53 -11.51
N TYR A 123 8.04 -17.73 -10.72
CA TYR A 123 7.08 -16.71 -11.16
C TYR A 123 5.95 -17.30 -12.02
N GLU A 124 5.64 -18.57 -11.80
CA GLU A 124 4.54 -19.25 -12.49
C GLU A 124 3.19 -18.92 -11.85
N GLU A 125 2.10 -19.31 -12.52
CA GLU A 125 0.74 -19.02 -12.08
C GLU A 125 0.47 -19.46 -10.64
N SER A 126 0.97 -20.62 -10.22
CA SER A 126 0.84 -21.10 -8.84
C SER A 126 1.57 -20.24 -7.83
N ASP A 127 2.77 -19.76 -8.18
CA ASP A 127 3.57 -18.90 -7.30
C ASP A 127 2.92 -17.53 -7.14
N ASN A 128 2.45 -16.96 -8.24
CA ASN A 128 1.71 -15.69 -8.25
C ASN A 128 0.43 -15.81 -7.41
N LYS A 129 -0.35 -16.88 -7.57
CA LYS A 129 -1.55 -17.11 -6.76
C LYS A 129 -1.25 -17.24 -5.27
N ASN A 130 -0.20 -17.97 -4.90
CA ASN A 130 0.23 -18.08 -3.51
C ASN A 130 0.62 -16.70 -2.93
N TYR A 131 1.39 -15.92 -3.70
CA TYR A 131 1.83 -14.58 -3.32
C TYR A 131 0.66 -13.59 -3.15
N GLU A 132 -0.27 -13.57 -4.10
CA GLU A 132 -1.46 -12.71 -4.08
C GLU A 132 -2.37 -13.05 -2.89
N LEU A 133 -2.61 -14.35 -2.66
CA LEU A 133 -3.40 -14.86 -1.52
C LEU A 133 -2.75 -14.53 -0.16
N GLY A 134 -1.45 -14.23 -0.13
CA GLY A 134 -0.68 -14.10 1.11
C GLY A 134 -0.29 -15.44 1.73
N ASN A 135 -0.49 -16.55 1.02
CA ASN A 135 0.00 -17.88 1.37
C ASN A 135 1.45 -18.06 0.89
N TYR A 136 2.32 -17.12 1.26
CA TYR A 136 3.68 -17.01 0.74
C TYR A 136 4.58 -16.43 1.83
N PHE A 137 5.46 -17.27 2.39
CA PHE A 137 6.25 -16.97 3.57
C PHE A 137 7.73 -17.10 3.27
N LYS A 138 8.56 -16.26 3.88
CA LYS A 138 10.01 -16.34 3.73
C LYS A 138 10.59 -17.53 4.45
N THR A 139 10.00 -17.87 5.59
CA THR A 139 10.50 -18.94 6.46
C THR A 139 9.39 -19.87 6.93
N ARG A 140 9.77 -21.09 7.31
CA ARG A 140 8.85 -22.03 7.95
C ARG A 140 8.30 -21.49 9.28
N GLU A 141 9.07 -20.71 10.03
CA GLU A 141 8.61 -20.10 11.28
C GLU A 141 7.48 -19.09 11.05
N GLU A 142 7.57 -18.27 10.00
CA GLU A 142 6.48 -17.35 9.63
C GLU A 142 5.20 -18.11 9.27
N ALA A 143 5.32 -19.17 8.46
CA ALA A 143 4.18 -20.03 8.11
C ALA A 143 3.60 -20.73 9.35
N GLN A 144 4.45 -21.21 10.27
CA GLN A 144 4.02 -21.87 11.50
C GLN A 144 3.26 -20.92 12.43
N LYS A 145 3.69 -19.66 12.54
CA LYS A 145 2.95 -18.64 13.31
C LYS A 145 1.53 -18.44 12.81
N VAL A 146 1.28 -18.56 11.50
CA VAL A 146 -0.08 -18.51 10.93
C VAL A 146 -0.87 -19.74 11.37
N ILE A 147 -0.31 -20.95 11.28
CA ILE A 147 -0.99 -22.17 11.74
C ILE A 147 -1.35 -22.09 13.23
N ASP A 148 -0.43 -21.58 14.04
CA ASP A 148 -0.60 -21.47 15.50
C ASP A 148 -1.49 -20.28 15.91
N SER A 149 -1.87 -19.42 14.96
CA SER A 149 -2.71 -18.26 15.21
C SER A 149 -4.15 -18.64 15.56
N LYS A 150 -4.78 -17.83 16.41
CA LYS A 150 -6.20 -18.01 16.75
C LYS A 150 -7.09 -17.78 15.53
N GLU A 151 -6.69 -16.87 14.66
CA GLU A 151 -7.37 -16.50 13.43
C GLU A 151 -7.49 -17.70 12.49
N TYR A 152 -6.39 -18.40 12.23
CA TYR A 152 -6.39 -19.61 11.38
C TYR A 152 -7.22 -20.74 11.99
N GLN A 153 -7.03 -21.01 13.29
CA GLN A 153 -7.78 -22.06 13.99
C GLN A 153 -9.28 -21.78 14.02
N ASN A 154 -9.68 -20.53 14.30
CA ASN A 154 -11.07 -20.10 14.34
C ASN A 154 -11.70 -20.11 12.94
N PHE A 155 -10.98 -19.63 11.92
CA PHE A 155 -11.46 -19.68 10.54
C PHE A 155 -11.87 -21.11 10.16
N TRP A 156 -10.98 -22.08 10.35
CA TRP A 156 -11.29 -23.47 10.03
C TRP A 156 -12.34 -24.10 10.95
N ALA A 157 -12.44 -23.66 12.22
CA ALA A 157 -13.52 -24.09 13.10
C ALA A 157 -14.89 -23.65 12.56
N LYS A 158 -15.01 -22.39 12.12
CA LYS A 158 -16.23 -21.84 11.52
C LYS A 158 -16.59 -22.50 10.20
N VAL A 159 -15.61 -22.74 9.32
CA VAL A 159 -15.81 -23.50 8.07
C VAL A 159 -16.40 -24.89 8.37
N ARG A 160 -15.84 -25.61 9.36
CA ARG A 160 -16.36 -26.95 9.76
C ARG A 160 -17.76 -26.88 10.37
N ALA A 161 -18.09 -25.80 11.05
CA ALA A 161 -19.42 -25.57 11.62
C ALA A 161 -20.46 -25.12 10.57
N GLY A 162 -20.03 -24.84 9.33
CA GLY A 162 -20.90 -24.31 8.27
C GLY A 162 -21.25 -22.83 8.45
N GLU A 163 -20.54 -22.09 9.30
CA GLU A 163 -20.79 -20.68 9.60
C GLU A 163 -20.18 -19.71 8.58
N ILE A 164 -19.37 -20.21 7.64
CA ILE A 164 -18.74 -19.42 6.56
C ILE A 164 -19.25 -19.95 5.22
N GLY A 165 -19.76 -19.06 4.38
CA GLY A 165 -20.30 -19.41 3.06
C GLY A 165 -21.70 -20.04 3.09
N GLY A 166 -22.36 -20.03 4.24
CA GLY A 166 -23.73 -20.50 4.44
C GLY A 166 -24.71 -19.34 4.53
N ASP A 167 -24.89 -18.60 3.44
CA ASP A 167 -26.07 -17.76 3.22
C ASP A 167 -26.90 -18.44 2.11
N ASP A 168 -27.92 -19.20 2.52
CA ASP A 168 -29.12 -19.47 1.70
C ASP A 168 -30.27 -18.59 2.23
#